data_AF-A0A8T6C616-F1
#
_entry.id   AF-A0A8T6C616-F1
#
_cell.length_a   1.000
_cell.length_b   1.000
_cell.length_c   1.000
_cell.angle_alpha   90.00
_cell.angle_beta   90.00
_cell.angle_gamma   90.00
#
_symmetry.space_group_name_H-M   'P 1'
#
loop_
_entity.id
_entity.type
_entity.pdbx_description
1 polymer ?
#
loop_
_entity_poly.entity_id
_entity_poly.type
_entity_poly.pdbx_seq_one_letter_code
_entity_poly.pdbx_strand_id
1 'polypeptide(L)' 'EMDIEHPTGRFTVDIGISEREGCHVITRSALLRTARKLMDGTVYVPQGAAVC' A
#
# COMPACT_ATOMS: atom_id res chain seq x y z
N GLU A 1 -1.14 11.11 12.70
CA GLU A 1 -1.36 9.68 13.00
C GLU A 1 -2.81 9.41 13.41
N MET A 2 -3.44 8.43 12.78
CA MET A 2 -4.85 8.06 12.93
C MET A 2 -4.99 6.54 12.96
N ASP A 3 -5.86 6.05 13.84
CA ASP A 3 -6.14 4.63 14.02
C ASP A 3 -7.46 4.24 13.35
N ILE A 4 -7.41 3.16 12.57
CA ILE A 4 -8.56 2.66 11.80
C ILE A 4 -8.90 1.25 12.29
N GLU A 5 -10.14 1.07 12.78
CA GLU A 5 -10.72 -0.25 13.06
C GLU A 5 -11.16 -0.94 11.77
N HIS A 6 -10.86 -2.22 11.66
CA HIS A 6 -11.15 -3.10 10.53
C HIS A 6 -11.66 -4.45 11.07
N PRO A 7 -12.45 -5.25 10.32
CA PRO A 7 -12.91 -6.56 10.78
C PRO A 7 -11.82 -7.52 11.27
N THR A 8 -10.56 -7.26 10.90
CA THR A 8 -9.39 -8.07 11.30
C THR A 8 -8.49 -7.39 12.34
N GLY A 9 -8.95 -6.32 13.00
CA GLY A 9 -8.22 -5.57 14.02
C GLY A 9 -8.02 -4.10 13.66
N ARG A 10 -6.95 -3.48 14.15
CA ARG A 10 -6.66 -2.05 13.96
C ARG A 10 -5.34 -1.84 13.22
N PHE A 11 -5.24 -0.81 12.39
CA PHE A 11 -3.97 -0.35 11.84
C PHE A 11 -3.88 1.18 11.82
N THR A 12 -2.64 1.66 11.86
CA THR A 12 -2.33 3.09 12.03
C THR A 12 -1.84 3.68 10.71
N VAL A 13 -2.36 4.87 10.38
CA VAL A 13 -2.04 5.62 9.16
C VAL A 13 -1.57 7.02 9.54
N ASP A 14 -0.59 7.54 8.80
CA ASP A 14 -0.11 8.90 8.95
C ASP A 14 -0.32 9.68 7.65
N ILE A 15 -1.09 10.77 7.75
CA ILE A 15 -1.51 11.60 6.62
C ILE A 15 -1.01 13.02 6.86
N GLY A 16 -0.18 13.51 5.95
CA GLY A 16 0.22 14.91 5.90
C GLY A 16 -0.73 15.68 5.00
N ILE A 17 -1.38 16.73 5.54
CA ILE A 17 -2.24 17.63 4.80
C ILE A 17 -1.68 19.05 4.94
N SER A 18 -1.49 19.73 3.82
CA SER A 18 -1.14 21.16 3.76
C SER A 18 -2.23 21.94 3.04
N GLU A 19 -2.37 23.22 3.33
CA GLU A 19 -3.24 24.10 2.56
C GLU A 19 -2.41 24.87 1.53
N ARG A 20 -2.89 24.91 0.29
CA ARG A 20 -2.29 25.70 -0.79
C ARG A 20 -3.40 26.33 -1.61
N GLU A 21 -3.40 27.65 -1.70
CA GLU A 21 -4.38 28.41 -2.48
C GLU A 21 -5.84 28.08 -2.10
N GLY A 22 -6.10 27.91 -0.79
CA GLY A 22 -7.43 27.55 -0.28
C GLY A 22 -7.85 26.10 -0.52
N CYS A 23 -6.96 25.26 -1.05
CA CYS A 23 -7.18 23.84 -1.29
C CYS A 23 -6.36 22.97 -0.34
N HIS A 24 -6.95 21.89 0.18
CA HIS A 24 -6.20 20.87 0.92
C HIS A 24 -5.42 19.97 -0.04
N VAL A 25 -4.12 19.85 0.20
CA VAL A 25 -3.19 19.02 -0.56
C VAL A 25 -2.63 17.95 0.35
N ILE A 26 -2.78 16.68 -0.03
CA ILE A 26 -2.16 15.56 0.68
C ILE A 26 -0.69 15.48 0.26
N THR A 27 0.21 15.71 1.21
CA THR A 27 1.66 15.70 0.98
C THR A 27 2.29 14.37 1.33
N ARG A 28 1.62 13.59 2.20
CA ARG A 28 2.10 12.27 2.63
C ARG A 28 0.94 11.37 3.00
N SER A 29 1.06 10.10 2.64
CA SER A 29 0.18 9.02 3.09
C SER A 29 1.05 7.80 3.35
N ALA A 30 1.30 7.50 4.62
CA ALA A 30 2.16 6.40 5.03
C ALA A 30 1.44 5.47 6.00
N LEU A 31 1.77 4.19 5.94
CA LEU A 31 1.36 3.19 6.92
C LEU A 31 2.45 2.12 7.05
N LEU A 32 2.46 1.44 8.20
CA LEU A 32 3.37 0.32 8.41
C LEU A 32 2.83 -0.93 7.69
N ARG A 33 3.73 -1.60 6.97
CA ARG A 33 3.49 -2.91 6.34
C ARG A 33 4.66 -3.83 6.64
N THR A 34 4.41 -5.13 6.58
CA THR A 34 5.43 -6.17 6.70
C THR A 34 5.65 -6.84 5.35
N ALA A 35 6.86 -7.34 5.12
CA ALA A 35 7.20 -8.07 3.91
C ALA A 35 8.10 -9.27 4.26
N ARG A 36 8.02 -10.34 3.46
CA ARG A 36 8.85 -11.54 3.60
C ARG A 36 9.18 -12.10 2.22
N LYS A 37 10.43 -12.48 1.99
CA LYS A 37 10.83 -13.26 0.81
C LYS A 37 10.29 -14.68 0.94
N LEU A 38 9.41 -15.08 0.02
CA LEU A 38 8.78 -16.40 0.02
C LEU A 38 9.47 -17.40 -0.92
N MET A 39 9.84 -16.96 -2.11
CA MET A 39 10.50 -17.80 -3.13
C MET A 39 11.58 -16.99 -3.85
N ASP A 40 12.65 -17.68 -4.25
CA ASP A 40 13.65 -17.20 -5.20
C ASP A 40 13.88 -18.29 -6.24
N GLY A 41 13.63 -17.99 -7.51
CA GLY A 41 13.70 -18.98 -8.59
C GLY A 41 12.89 -18.58 -9.81
N THR A 42 12.67 -19.55 -10.70
CA THR A 42 12.02 -19.33 -12.00
C THR A 42 10.65 -20.01 -12.04
N VAL A 43 9.61 -19.25 -12.39
CA VAL A 43 8.29 -19.80 -12.72
C VAL A 43 8.23 -20.06 -14.23
N TYR A 44 7.93 -21.29 -14.62
CA TYR A 44 7.77 -21.68 -16.03
C TYR A 44 6.29 -21.70 -16.43
N VAL A 45 5.97 -21.22 -17.63
CA VAL A 45 4.60 -21.19 -18.19
C VAL A 45 4.57 -21.81 -19.60
N PRO A 46 3.43 -22.36 -20.06
CA PRO A 46 3.28 -22.87 -21.42
C PRO A 46 3.46 -21.78 -22.49
N GLN A 47 3.98 -22.17 -23.65
CA GLN A 47 4.08 -21.29 -24.82
C GLN A 47 2.66 -20.92 -25.28
N GLY A 48 2.29 -19.64 -25.14
CA GLY A 48 0.95 -19.12 -25.48
C GLY A 48 0.09 -18.68 -24.28
N ALA A 49 0.55 -18.88 -23.04
CA ALA A 49 -0.19 -18.45 -21.84
C ALA A 49 -0.09 -16.93 -21.55
N ALA A 50 0.79 -16.21 -22.25
CA ALA A 50 0.91 -14.76 -22.15
C ALA A 50 -0.11 -14.08 -23.05
N VAL A 51 -1.36 -14.01 -22.59
CA VAL A 51 -2.37 -13.08 -23.09
C VAL A 51 -2.96 -12.33 -21.90
N CYS A 52 -2.75 -11.02 -21.88
CA CYS A 52 -3.45 -10.08 -21.01
C CYS A 52 -4.41 -9.27 -21.88
#